data_AF-A0A968MQG7-F1
#
_entry.id   AF-A0A968MQG7-F1
#
_cell.length_a   1.000
_cell.length_b   1.000
_cell.length_c   1.000
_cell.angle_alpha   90.00
_cell.angle_beta   90.00
_cell.angle_gamma   90.00
#
_symmetry.space_group_name_H-M   'P 1'
#
loop_
_entity.id
_entity.type
_entity.pdbx_description
1 polymer ?
#
loop_
_entity_poly.entity_id
_entity_poly.type
_entity_poly.pdbx_seq_one_letter_code
_entity_poly.pdbx_strand_id
1 'polypeptide(L)'
;MKILEIGCGIGVLTWLLSKKITQGYIEAVDFSQKSVDYATTNNRQPNVMFTCSDILQYEPQQTPFGYILAFDVLEHIPTEQHAALFEKINRWMHPGSKFFINLPNPGYILYDRINNPDELQEIDQPVYFHSLAENLRKHDLHITSMETYSIWVKNDYQFYIVEKNIPFEANKLKLSLFDKAVNRLTMAYRKIRYNYPQ
;
A
#
# COMPACT_ATOMS: atom_id res chain seq x y z
N MET A 1 -17.44 1.40 -5.85
CA MET A 1 -16.09 1.48 -5.25
C MET A 1 -15.08 1.65 -6.37
N LYS A 2 -14.05 2.50 -6.21
CA LYS A 2 -13.04 2.75 -7.25
C LYS A 2 -11.65 2.43 -6.71
N ILE A 3 -10.86 1.67 -7.47
CA ILE A 3 -9.52 1.25 -7.11
C ILE A 3 -8.52 1.68 -8.18
N LEU A 4 -7.36 2.18 -7.74
CA LEU A 4 -6.17 2.32 -8.58
C LEU A 4 -5.12 1.28 -8.14
N GLU A 5 -4.63 0.48 -9.06
CA GLU A 5 -3.51 -0.42 -8.86
C GLU A 5 -2.30 0.11 -9.65
N ILE A 6 -1.27 0.51 -8.92
CA ILE A 6 0.01 0.98 -9.45
C ILE A 6 0.92 -0.24 -9.57
N GLY A 7 1.55 -0.43 -10.73
CA GLY A 7 2.42 -1.57 -11.01
C GLY A 7 1.64 -2.88 -11.11
N CYS A 8 0.61 -2.94 -11.96
CA CYS A 8 -0.25 -4.12 -12.02
C CYS A 8 0.41 -5.38 -12.61
N GLY A 9 1.60 -5.24 -13.22
CA GLY A 9 2.30 -6.31 -13.90
C GLY A 9 1.40 -7.02 -14.91
N ILE A 10 1.44 -8.35 -14.88
CA ILE A 10 0.59 -9.19 -15.74
C ILE A 10 -0.88 -9.30 -15.26
N GLY A 11 -1.26 -8.54 -14.22
CA GLY A 11 -2.65 -8.40 -13.76
C GLY A 11 -3.15 -9.48 -12.79
N VAL A 12 -2.26 -10.15 -12.05
CA VAL A 12 -2.66 -11.22 -11.08
C VAL A 12 -3.55 -10.66 -9.98
N LEU A 13 -3.10 -9.60 -9.30
CA LEU A 13 -3.87 -8.95 -8.25
C LEU A 13 -5.13 -8.28 -8.82
N THR A 14 -5.00 -7.57 -9.94
CA THR A 14 -6.16 -7.01 -10.66
C THR A 14 -7.23 -8.06 -10.94
N TRP A 15 -6.83 -9.26 -11.37
CA TRP A 15 -7.75 -10.37 -11.61
C TRP A 15 -8.45 -10.82 -10.33
N LEU A 16 -7.71 -11.04 -9.24
CA LEU A 16 -8.28 -11.40 -7.94
C LEU A 16 -9.27 -10.34 -7.44
N LEU A 17 -8.92 -9.06 -7.53
CA LEU A 17 -9.76 -7.93 -7.15
C LEU A 17 -11.04 -7.90 -7.99
N SER A 18 -10.92 -8.06 -9.31
CA SER A 18 -12.06 -8.03 -10.23
C SER A 18 -13.10 -9.11 -9.92
N LYS A 19 -12.68 -10.26 -9.37
CA LYS A 19 -13.60 -11.33 -8.93
C LYS A 19 -14.37 -10.99 -7.65
N LYS A 20 -13.82 -10.11 -6.81
CA LYS A 20 -14.45 -9.69 -5.55
C LYS A 20 -15.27 -8.41 -5.71
N ILE A 21 -14.87 -7.55 -6.63
CA ILE A 21 -15.45 -6.22 -6.83
C ILE A 21 -16.45 -6.31 -7.97
N THR A 22 -17.67 -6.74 -7.64
CA THR A 22 -18.78 -6.86 -8.59
C THR A 22 -19.50 -5.53 -8.85
N GLN A 23 -19.32 -4.54 -7.96
CA GLN A 23 -19.89 -3.20 -8.03
C GLN A 23 -18.79 -2.15 -7.82
N GLY A 24 -18.09 -1.80 -8.89
CA GLY A 24 -16.96 -0.88 -8.83
C GLY A 24 -16.15 -0.85 -10.11
N TYR A 25 -15.04 -0.14 -10.07
CA TYR A 25 -14.13 0.04 -11.21
C TYR A 25 -12.68 -0.03 -10.74
N ILE A 26 -11.83 -0.66 -11.55
CA ILE A 26 -10.39 -0.82 -11.28
C ILE A 26 -9.61 -0.19 -12.44
N GLU A 27 -8.80 0.81 -12.13
CA GLU A 27 -7.73 1.29 -13.01
C GLU A 27 -6.44 0.59 -12.61
N ALA A 28 -5.79 -0.06 -13.55
CA ALA A 28 -4.56 -0.80 -13.35
C ALA A 28 -3.51 -0.26 -14.32
N VAL A 29 -2.42 0.27 -13.78
CA VAL A 29 -1.36 0.91 -14.56
C VAL A 29 -0.04 0.20 -14.35
N ASP A 30 0.72 0.01 -15.42
CA ASP A 30 2.07 -0.56 -15.37
C ASP A 30 2.95 0.12 -16.42
N PHE A 31 4.26 0.18 -16.17
CA PHE A 31 5.22 0.77 -17.10
C PHE A 31 5.49 -0.13 -18.31
N SER A 32 5.32 -1.44 -18.17
CA SER A 32 5.61 -2.43 -19.21
C SER A 32 4.39 -2.66 -20.11
N GLN A 33 4.49 -2.20 -21.36
CA GLN A 33 3.47 -2.46 -22.39
C GLN A 33 3.20 -3.96 -22.55
N LYS A 34 4.25 -4.79 -22.52
CA LYS A 34 4.13 -6.25 -22.60
C LYS A 34 3.29 -6.82 -21.46
N SER A 35 3.46 -6.30 -20.24
CA SER A 35 2.70 -6.71 -19.06
C SER A 35 1.23 -6.31 -19.21
N VAL A 36 0.98 -5.07 -19.64
CA VAL A 36 -0.37 -4.53 -19.90
C VAL A 36 -1.10 -5.29 -21.01
N ASP A 37 -0.43 -5.63 -22.10
CA ASP A 37 -1.01 -6.41 -23.21
C ASP A 37 -1.45 -7.79 -22.73
N TYR A 38 -0.58 -8.44 -21.94
CA TYR A 38 -0.90 -9.73 -21.33
C TYR A 38 -2.09 -9.59 -20.37
N ALA A 39 -2.06 -8.62 -19.46
CA ALA A 39 -3.11 -8.41 -18.47
C ALA A 39 -4.46 -8.14 -19.15
N THR A 40 -4.49 -7.27 -20.16
CA THR A 40 -5.68 -6.94 -20.95
C THR A 40 -6.24 -8.16 -21.67
N THR A 41 -5.37 -9.00 -22.23
CA THR A 41 -5.78 -10.20 -22.96
C THR A 41 -6.41 -11.25 -22.04
N ASN A 42 -5.83 -11.43 -20.84
CA ASN A 42 -6.17 -12.49 -19.90
C ASN A 42 -7.19 -12.09 -18.82
N ASN A 43 -7.41 -10.78 -18.61
CA ASN A 43 -8.36 -10.25 -17.66
C ASN A 43 -9.39 -9.33 -18.34
N ARG A 44 -10.41 -9.96 -18.95
CA ARG A 44 -11.44 -9.26 -19.75
C ARG A 44 -12.68 -8.84 -18.94
N GLN A 45 -12.50 -8.47 -17.67
CA GLN A 45 -13.64 -7.99 -16.88
C GLN A 45 -14.06 -6.59 -17.34
N PRO A 46 -15.37 -6.31 -17.51
CA PRO A 46 -15.84 -5.04 -18.07
C PRO A 46 -15.60 -3.83 -17.16
N ASN A 47 -15.25 -4.07 -15.90
CA ASN A 47 -15.00 -3.05 -14.90
C ASN A 47 -13.52 -2.83 -14.59
N VAL A 48 -12.62 -3.32 -15.46
CA VAL A 48 -11.18 -3.16 -15.34
C VAL A 48 -10.66 -2.42 -16.57
N MET A 49 -9.83 -1.40 -16.34
CA MET A 49 -9.06 -0.72 -17.37
C MET A 49 -7.58 -0.88 -17.08
N PHE A 50 -6.86 -1.42 -18.05
CA PHE A 50 -5.40 -1.47 -18.03
C PHE A 50 -4.83 -0.30 -18.84
N THR A 51 -3.75 0.29 -18.36
CA THR A 51 -3.04 1.36 -19.07
C THR A 51 -1.53 1.18 -18.95
N CYS A 52 -0.83 1.27 -20.09
CA CYS A 52 0.62 1.36 -20.10
C CYS A 52 1.04 2.82 -19.88
N SER A 53 1.70 3.11 -18.77
CA SER A 53 2.18 4.46 -18.46
C SER A 53 3.22 4.43 -17.35
N ASP A 54 4.17 5.38 -17.41
CA ASP A 54 4.93 5.77 -16.23
C ASP A 54 3.96 6.41 -15.22
N ILE A 55 3.92 5.87 -14.00
CA ILE A 55 3.03 6.35 -12.94
C ILE A 55 3.21 7.84 -12.65
N LEU A 56 4.41 8.40 -12.84
CA LEU A 56 4.67 9.82 -12.63
C LEU A 56 4.02 10.69 -13.71
N GLN A 57 3.84 10.16 -14.92
CA GLN A 57 3.16 10.82 -16.03
C GLN A 57 1.68 10.45 -16.14
N TYR A 58 1.27 9.35 -15.50
CA TYR A 58 -0.10 8.87 -15.53
C TYR A 58 -1.06 9.84 -14.85
N GLU A 59 -2.23 10.06 -15.46
CA GLU A 59 -3.35 10.75 -14.83
C GLU A 59 -4.61 9.88 -14.95
N PRO A 60 -5.15 9.37 -13.82
CA PRO A 60 -6.28 8.48 -13.81
C PRO A 60 -7.60 9.16 -14.19
N GLN A 61 -8.53 8.39 -14.77
CA GLN A 61 -9.80 8.92 -15.28
C GLN A 61 -10.90 8.94 -14.21
N GLN A 62 -10.82 8.06 -13.22
CA GLN A 62 -11.88 7.83 -12.24
C GLN A 62 -11.60 8.45 -10.87
N THR A 63 -10.73 9.45 -10.75
CA THR A 63 -10.48 10.10 -9.45
C THR A 63 -11.76 10.73 -8.84
N PRO A 64 -11.86 10.82 -7.50
CA PRO A 64 -10.95 10.23 -6.51
C PRO A 64 -11.22 8.72 -6.30
N PHE A 65 -10.19 7.99 -5.85
CA PHE A 65 -10.27 6.55 -5.54
C PHE A 65 -10.57 6.30 -4.07
N GLY A 66 -11.32 5.23 -3.79
CA GLY A 66 -11.48 4.75 -2.41
C GLY A 66 -10.25 3.96 -1.93
N TYR A 67 -9.59 3.27 -2.87
CA TYR A 67 -8.40 2.48 -2.59
C TYR A 67 -7.33 2.69 -3.65
N ILE A 68 -6.08 2.83 -3.23
CA ILE A 68 -4.90 2.85 -4.10
C ILE A 68 -3.96 1.75 -3.62
N LEU A 69 -3.36 0.99 -4.53
CA LEU A 69 -2.48 -0.15 -4.23
C LEU A 69 -1.12 0.07 -4.91
N ALA A 70 -0.03 -0.14 -4.18
CA ALA A 70 1.32 -0.22 -4.72
C ALA A 70 2.02 -1.44 -4.09
N PHE A 71 1.98 -2.57 -4.80
CA PHE A 71 2.47 -3.86 -4.32
C PHE A 71 3.68 -4.24 -5.15
N ASP A 72 4.84 -4.32 -4.51
CA ASP A 72 6.14 -4.55 -5.15
C ASP A 72 6.45 -3.50 -6.22
N VAL A 73 6.51 -2.22 -5.80
CA VAL A 73 6.59 -1.05 -6.71
C VAL A 73 7.54 0.03 -6.21
N LEU A 74 7.45 0.43 -4.94
CA LEU A 74 8.18 1.61 -4.46
C LEU A 74 9.69 1.40 -4.43
N GLU A 75 10.13 0.16 -4.26
CA GLU A 75 11.52 -0.29 -4.37
C GLU A 75 12.09 -0.16 -5.78
N HIS A 76 11.23 -0.10 -6.81
CA HIS A 76 11.59 0.07 -8.21
C HIS A 76 11.51 1.53 -8.68
N ILE A 77 10.95 2.42 -7.87
CA ILE A 77 10.89 3.87 -8.15
C ILE A 77 12.03 4.55 -7.40
N PRO A 78 12.90 5.34 -8.07
CA PRO A 78 13.98 6.06 -7.41
C PRO A 78 13.48 6.93 -6.24
N THR A 79 14.20 6.92 -5.11
CA THR A 79 13.78 7.62 -3.88
C THR A 79 13.46 9.11 -4.09
N GLU A 80 14.17 9.77 -5.00
CA GLU A 80 13.99 11.18 -5.34
C GLU A 80 12.66 11.47 -6.05
N GLN A 81 12.04 10.45 -6.65
CA GLN A 81 10.76 10.55 -7.34
C GLN A 81 9.57 10.22 -6.43
N HIS A 82 9.81 9.64 -5.24
CA HIS A 82 8.74 9.29 -4.30
C HIS A 82 7.90 10.50 -3.87
N ALA A 83 8.53 11.68 -3.74
CA ALA A 83 7.81 12.91 -3.39
C ALA A 83 6.73 13.24 -4.44
N ALA A 84 7.10 13.26 -5.72
CA ALA A 84 6.16 13.50 -6.82
C ALA A 84 5.05 12.44 -6.86
N LEU A 85 5.38 11.18 -6.60
CA LEU A 85 4.40 10.10 -6.53
C LEU A 85 3.39 10.33 -5.38
N PHE A 86 3.86 10.62 -4.16
CA PHE A 86 2.97 10.81 -3.01
C PHE A 86 2.11 12.07 -3.13
N GLU A 87 2.61 13.13 -3.78
CA GLU A 87 1.80 14.29 -4.15
C GLU A 87 0.63 13.88 -5.05
N LYS A 88 0.90 13.09 -6.11
CA LYS A 88 -0.14 12.58 -7.01
C LYS A 88 -1.15 11.69 -6.27
N ILE A 89 -0.66 10.75 -5.46
CA ILE A 89 -1.51 9.87 -4.63
C ILE A 89 -2.44 10.68 -3.72
N ASN A 90 -1.92 11.69 -3.03
CA ASN A 90 -2.75 12.58 -2.20
C ASN A 90 -3.85 13.28 -3.03
N ARG A 91 -3.56 13.75 -4.25
CA ARG A 91 -4.58 14.35 -5.14
C ARG A 91 -5.64 13.34 -5.57
N TRP A 92 -5.26 12.09 -5.82
CA TRP A 92 -6.17 11.04 -6.26
C TRP A 92 -7.03 10.44 -5.14
N MET A 93 -6.71 10.76 -3.87
CA MET A 93 -7.45 10.33 -2.70
C MET A 93 -8.53 11.36 -2.29
N HIS A 94 -9.63 10.89 -1.71
CA HIS A 94 -10.59 11.68 -0.94
C HIS A 94 -10.41 11.41 0.58
N PRO A 95 -11.02 12.21 1.48
CA PRO A 95 -11.08 11.85 2.89
C PRO A 95 -11.75 10.48 3.07
N GLY A 96 -11.06 9.54 3.72
CA GLY A 96 -11.50 8.14 3.88
C GLY A 96 -10.96 7.15 2.83
N SER A 97 -10.19 7.61 1.85
CA SER A 97 -9.42 6.71 0.97
C SER A 97 -8.31 6.02 1.75
N LYS A 98 -7.95 4.80 1.32
CA LYS A 98 -6.76 4.10 1.81
C LYS A 98 -5.77 3.84 0.70
N PHE A 99 -4.50 4.16 0.95
CA PHE A 99 -3.39 3.76 0.12
C PHE A 99 -2.65 2.61 0.79
N PHE A 100 -2.57 1.48 0.10
CA PHE A 100 -1.90 0.27 0.58
C PHE A 100 -0.56 0.11 -0.10
N ILE A 101 0.47 -0.13 0.70
CA ILE A 101 1.82 -0.37 0.22
C ILE A 101 2.25 -1.74 0.71
N ASN A 102 2.67 -2.60 -0.20
CA ASN A 102 3.32 -3.87 0.14
C ASN A 102 4.68 -3.91 -0.55
N LEU A 103 5.75 -4.15 0.20
CA LEU A 103 7.09 -4.20 -0.36
C LEU A 103 8.03 -5.05 0.51
N PRO A 104 9.16 -5.53 -0.05
CA PRO A 104 10.17 -6.23 0.71
C PRO A 104 10.73 -5.38 1.84
N ASN A 105 11.10 -6.04 2.93
CA ASN A 105 11.81 -5.43 4.04
C ASN A 105 13.16 -4.88 3.53
N PRO A 106 13.54 -3.63 3.86
CA PRO A 106 14.80 -3.05 3.42
C PRO A 106 16.03 -3.90 3.80
N GLY A 107 15.99 -4.59 4.95
CA GLY A 107 17.06 -5.51 5.34
C GLY A 107 17.18 -6.73 4.43
N TYR A 108 16.07 -7.19 3.85
CA TYR A 108 16.04 -8.31 2.91
C TYR A 108 16.61 -7.89 1.55
N ILE A 109 16.22 -6.72 1.03
CA ILE A 109 16.81 -6.15 -0.21
C ILE A 109 18.34 -6.00 -0.08
N LEU A 110 18.82 -5.51 1.06
CA LEU A 110 20.27 -5.40 1.31
C LEU A 110 20.97 -6.76 1.35
N TYR A 111 20.30 -7.79 1.87
CA TYR A 111 20.80 -9.15 1.88
C TYR A 111 20.88 -9.71 0.45
N ASP A 112 19.82 -9.59 -0.35
CA ASP A 112 19.79 -10.12 -1.72
C ASP A 112 20.78 -9.40 -2.63
N ARG A 113 21.01 -8.11 -2.44
CA ARG A 113 22.05 -7.38 -3.19
C ARG A 113 23.45 -8.00 -3.06
N ILE A 114 23.72 -8.64 -1.92
CA ILE A 114 25.01 -9.30 -1.64
C ILE A 114 24.97 -10.78 -2.03
N ASN A 115 23.87 -11.47 -1.73
CA ASN A 115 23.80 -12.93 -1.78
C ASN A 115 23.10 -13.47 -3.04
N ASN A 116 22.13 -12.72 -3.58
CA ASN A 116 21.28 -13.10 -4.71
C ASN A 116 21.11 -11.93 -5.71
N PRO A 117 22.19 -11.30 -6.20
CA PRO A 117 22.08 -10.07 -7.00
C PRO A 117 21.33 -10.27 -8.32
N ASP A 118 21.31 -11.49 -8.87
CA ASP A 118 20.60 -11.82 -10.11
C ASP A 118 19.06 -11.90 -9.92
N GLU A 119 18.57 -11.94 -8.69
CA GLU A 119 17.13 -11.95 -8.38
C GLU A 119 16.53 -10.53 -8.33
N LEU A 120 17.38 -9.50 -8.28
CA LEU A 120 16.96 -8.11 -8.22
C LEU A 120 16.71 -7.52 -9.61
N GLN A 121 15.75 -6.61 -9.68
CA GLN A 121 15.54 -5.74 -10.83
C GLN A 121 16.65 -4.67 -10.93
N GLU A 122 16.75 -4.02 -12.09
CA GLU A 122 17.74 -2.95 -12.33
C GLU A 122 17.66 -1.84 -11.26
N ILE A 123 16.44 -1.56 -10.79
CA ILE A 123 16.18 -0.66 -9.68
C ILE A 123 15.52 -1.50 -8.58
N ASP A 124 16.31 -1.87 -7.58
CA ASP A 124 15.82 -2.42 -6.32
C ASP A 124 16.55 -1.74 -5.16
N GLN A 125 15.85 -0.77 -4.55
CA GLN A 125 16.37 0.03 -3.45
C GLN A 125 15.62 -0.25 -2.14
N PRO A 126 16.34 -0.31 -1.00
CA PRO A 126 15.71 -0.44 0.30
C PRO A 126 14.88 0.81 0.62
N VAL A 127 13.59 0.62 0.88
CA VAL A 127 12.68 1.68 1.34
C VAL A 127 12.55 1.62 2.85
N TYR A 128 13.22 2.54 3.54
CA TYR A 128 13.21 2.59 4.99
C TYR A 128 11.97 3.29 5.55
N PHE A 129 11.42 2.75 6.64
CA PHE A 129 10.27 3.30 7.35
C PHE A 129 10.40 4.80 7.65
N HIS A 130 11.54 5.26 8.17
CA HIS A 130 11.71 6.67 8.53
C HIS A 130 11.62 7.60 7.30
N SER A 131 12.14 7.16 6.16
CA SER A 131 12.14 7.93 4.92
C SER A 131 10.75 7.96 4.31
N LEU A 132 10.09 6.79 4.27
CA LEU A 132 8.71 6.65 3.83
C LEU A 132 7.76 7.52 4.67
N ALA A 133 7.83 7.41 6.00
CA ALA A 133 6.98 8.15 6.92
C ALA A 133 7.16 9.67 6.78
N GLU A 134 8.41 10.14 6.68
CA GLU A 134 8.67 11.58 6.53
C GLU A 134 8.20 12.10 5.17
N ASN A 135 8.37 11.32 4.10
CA ASN A 135 7.91 11.71 2.77
C ASN A 135 6.38 11.76 2.70
N LEU A 136 5.68 10.74 3.23
CA LEU A 136 4.22 10.75 3.35
C LEU A 136 3.72 11.96 4.14
N ARG A 137 4.33 12.25 5.29
CA ARG A 137 3.97 13.39 6.14
C ARG A 137 4.09 14.73 5.42
N LYS A 138 5.12 14.91 4.60
CA LYS A 138 5.32 16.14 3.78
C LYS A 138 4.22 16.35 2.73
N HIS A 139 3.48 15.30 2.37
CA HIS A 139 2.44 15.32 1.35
C HIS A 139 1.04 15.09 1.92
N ASP A 140 0.82 15.47 3.19
CA ASP A 140 -0.46 15.33 3.91
C ASP A 140 -1.01 13.90 3.96
N LEU A 141 -0.10 12.92 4.03
CA LEU A 141 -0.42 11.51 4.23
C LEU A 141 0.21 11.02 5.54
N HIS A 142 -0.38 9.99 6.15
CA HIS A 142 0.18 9.36 7.34
C HIS A 142 -0.08 7.86 7.36
N ILE A 143 0.83 7.12 7.98
CA ILE A 143 0.70 5.67 8.17
C ILE A 143 -0.23 5.40 9.36
N THR A 144 -1.30 4.65 9.14
CA THR A 144 -2.25 4.23 10.19
C THR A 144 -1.98 2.81 10.68
N SER A 145 -1.33 1.99 9.86
CA SER A 145 -0.92 0.62 10.22
C SER A 145 0.36 0.23 9.50
N MET A 146 1.19 -0.53 10.18
CA MET A 146 2.38 -1.18 9.63
C MET A 146 2.46 -2.60 10.18
N GLU A 147 2.69 -3.56 9.31
CA GLU A 147 2.95 -4.96 9.68
C GLU A 147 4.22 -5.44 8.99
N THR A 148 5.04 -6.21 9.70
CA THR A 148 6.15 -6.96 9.12
C THR A 148 5.80 -8.44 9.20
N TYR A 149 5.84 -9.12 8.07
CA TYR A 149 5.43 -10.51 7.96
C TYR A 149 6.38 -11.29 7.05
N SER A 150 6.14 -12.60 6.92
CA SER A 150 7.00 -13.53 6.19
C SER A 150 6.25 -14.12 5.00
N ILE A 151 6.86 -14.11 3.81
CA ILE A 151 6.39 -14.85 2.63
C ILE A 151 7.30 -16.04 2.37
N TRP A 152 8.60 -15.77 2.18
CA TRP A 152 9.62 -16.76 1.82
C TRP A 152 10.58 -16.99 2.97
N VAL A 153 11.03 -15.91 3.61
CA VAL A 153 11.90 -15.95 4.79
C VAL A 153 11.36 -15.06 5.90
N LYS A 154 11.90 -15.22 7.10
CA LYS A 154 11.37 -14.53 8.28
C LYS A 154 11.48 -13.01 8.13
N ASN A 155 10.35 -12.32 8.21
CA ASN A 155 10.22 -10.87 8.20
C ASN A 155 10.71 -10.20 6.90
N ASP A 156 10.57 -10.88 5.76
CA ASP A 156 11.01 -10.40 4.44
C ASP A 156 10.07 -9.38 3.80
N TYR A 157 8.87 -9.15 4.33
CA TYR A 157 7.90 -8.21 3.77
C TYR A 157 7.33 -7.24 4.79
N GLN A 158 6.93 -6.07 4.30
CA GLN A 158 6.28 -5.01 5.07
C GLN A 158 5.02 -4.51 4.36
N PHE A 159 3.94 -4.41 5.13
CA PHE A 159 2.65 -3.91 4.67
C PHE A 159 2.28 -2.62 5.41
N TYR A 160 1.85 -1.61 4.67
CA TYR A 160 1.48 -0.30 5.20
C TYR A 160 0.07 0.08 4.75
N ILE A 161 -0.67 0.69 5.67
CA ILE A 161 -1.92 1.40 5.38
C ILE A 161 -1.68 2.88 5.58
N VAL A 162 -1.96 3.67 4.56
CA VAL A 162 -1.76 5.11 4.51
C VAL A 162 -3.09 5.80 4.27
N GLU A 163 -3.34 6.87 5.02
CA GLU A 163 -4.54 7.69 4.90
C GLU A 163 -4.18 9.18 4.80
N LYS A 164 -5.11 9.99 4.30
CA LYS A 164 -4.97 11.46 4.35
C LYS A 164 -4.84 11.92 5.79
N ASN A 165 -3.92 12.85 6.02
CA ASN A 165 -3.83 13.55 7.29
C ASN A 165 -5.00 14.53 7.39
N ILE A 166 -6.00 14.16 8.18
CA ILE A 166 -7.17 14.99 8.46
C ILE A 166 -7.09 15.52 9.89
N PRO A 167 -7.61 16.73 10.17
CA PRO A 167 -7.69 17.24 11.54
C PRO A 167 -8.35 16.23 12.47
N PHE A 168 -7.75 16.03 13.65
CA PHE A 168 -8.29 15.10 14.63
C PHE A 168 -9.64 15.60 15.16
N GLU A 169 -10.67 14.77 15.02
CA GLU A 169 -12.00 15.03 15.58
C GLU A 169 -12.26 14.10 16.77
N ALA A 170 -12.52 14.70 17.94
CA ALA A 170 -12.77 13.98 19.18
C ALA A 170 -14.19 13.36 19.21
N ASN A 171 -14.39 12.30 18.44
CA ASN A 171 -15.63 11.54 18.41
C ASN A 171 -15.67 10.55 19.60
N LYS A 172 -16.52 10.84 20.60
CA LYS A 172 -16.66 9.97 21.77
C LYS A 172 -17.25 8.62 21.38
N LEU A 173 -16.53 7.54 21.71
CA LEU A 173 -17.01 6.18 21.54
C LEU A 173 -18.23 5.91 22.43
N LYS A 174 -19.31 5.37 21.86
CA LYS A 174 -20.46 4.85 22.60
C LYS A 174 -20.20 3.39 23.00
N LEU A 175 -19.35 3.19 24.01
CA LEU A 175 -18.96 1.86 24.48
C LEU A 175 -20.07 1.22 25.32
N SER A 176 -20.42 -0.03 24.99
CA SER A 176 -21.31 -0.86 25.79
C SER A 176 -20.64 -1.29 27.11
N LEU A 177 -21.42 -1.83 28.05
CA LEU A 177 -20.87 -2.42 29.27
C LEU A 177 -19.94 -3.60 28.97
N PHE A 178 -20.26 -4.38 27.92
CA PHE A 178 -19.42 -5.47 27.44
C PHE A 178 -18.08 -4.96 26.92
N ASP A 179 -18.08 -3.92 26.08
CA ASP A 179 -16.84 -3.32 25.55
C ASP A 179 -15.94 -2.80 26.68
N LYS A 180 -16.55 -2.18 27.71
CA LYS A 180 -15.81 -1.71 28.89
C LYS A 180 -15.19 -2.86 29.67
N ALA A 181 -15.88 -4.00 29.79
CA ALA A 181 -15.35 -5.19 30.43
C ALA A 181 -14.18 -5.81 29.63
N VAL A 182 -14.35 -5.98 28.32
CA VAL A 182 -13.30 -6.46 27.41
C VAL A 182 -12.07 -5.55 27.45
N ASN A 183 -12.25 -4.23 27.46
CA ASN A 183 -11.16 -3.28 27.55
C ASN A 183 -10.40 -3.40 28.87
N ARG A 184 -11.10 -3.58 30.01
CA ARG A 184 -10.45 -3.82 31.31
C ARG A 184 -9.63 -5.11 31.31
N LEU A 185 -10.18 -6.19 30.77
CA LEU A 185 -9.47 -7.47 30.65
C LEU A 185 -8.23 -7.35 29.76
N THR A 186 -8.38 -6.70 28.60
CA THR A 186 -7.27 -6.45 27.67
C THR A 186 -6.16 -5.62 28.32
N MET A 187 -6.52 -4.58 29.09
CA MET A 187 -5.55 -3.78 29.84
C MET A 187 -4.84 -4.60 30.92
N ALA A 188 -5.56 -5.42 31.68
CA ALA A 188 -4.95 -6.29 32.69
C ALA A 188 -3.98 -7.30 32.07
N TYR A 189 -4.38 -7.92 30.95
CA TYR A 189 -3.52 -8.81 30.18
C TYR A 189 -2.26 -8.10 29.67
N ARG A 190 -2.39 -6.90 29.13
CA ARG A 190 -1.22 -6.11 28.66
C ARG A 190 -0.27 -5.76 29.80
N LYS A 191 -0.78 -5.41 30.98
CA LYS A 191 0.06 -5.15 32.17
C LYS A 191 0.90 -6.37 32.55
N ILE A 192 0.29 -7.56 32.51
CA ILE A 192 0.98 -8.83 32.81
C ILE A 192 1.98 -9.19 31.70
N ARG A 193 1.57 -9.12 30.42
CA ARG A 193 2.39 -9.54 29.29
C ARG A 193 3.64 -8.67 29.09
N TYR A 194 3.54 -7.36 29.35
CA TYR A 194 4.59 -6.40 29.04
C TYR A 194 5.29 -5.82 30.27
N ASN A 195 5.02 -6.33 31.49
CA ASN A 195 5.63 -5.88 32.75
C ASN A 195 5.75 -4.36 32.87
N TYR A 196 4.64 -3.63 32.71
CA TYR A 196 4.65 -2.18 32.94
C TYR A 196 5.09 -1.90 34.39
N PRO A 197 6.11 -1.05 34.61
CA PRO A 197 6.47 -0.63 35.96
C PRO A 197 5.26 0.05 36.63
N GLN A 198 5.05 -0.27 37.91
CA GLN A 198 4.01 0.32 38.77
C GLN A 198 4.36 1.76 39.12
#